data_AF-A0A962SB24-F1
#
_entry.id   AF-A0A962SB24-F1
#
_cell.length_a   1.000
_cell.length_b   1.000
_cell.length_c   1.000
_cell.angle_alpha   90.00
_cell.angle_beta   90.00
_cell.angle_gamma   90.00
#
_symmetry.space_group_name_H-M   'P 1'
#
loop_
_entity.id
_entity.type
_entity.pdbx_description
1 polymer ?
#
loop_
_entity_poly.entity_id
_entity_poly.type
_entity_poly.pdbx_seq_one_letter_code
_entity_poly.pdbx_strand_id
1 'polypeptide(L)' 'FLDDVPANKIVDFEAAMLSYIRAEQSEFLSQVNETGDFNDEIAATMKKTLETFKSNNTW' A
#
# COMPACT_ATOMS: atom_id res chain seq x y z
N PHE A 1 -6.35 -10.30 0.00
CA PHE A 1 -6.50 -8.89 0.45
C PHE A 1 -7.73 -8.22 -0.20
N LEU A 2 -8.04 -8.50 -1.46
CA LEU A 2 -9.21 -7.96 -2.17
C LEU A 2 -10.49 -8.82 -2.07
N ASP A 3 -10.41 -10.06 -1.58
CA ASP A 3 -11.58 -10.95 -1.46
C ASP A 3 -12.68 -10.42 -0.51
N ASP A 4 -12.31 -9.55 0.43
CA ASP A 4 -13.25 -8.94 1.40
C ASP A 4 -13.82 -7.61 0.92
N VAL A 5 -13.42 -7.12 -0.27
CA VAL A 5 -13.82 -5.80 -0.77
C VAL A 5 -14.96 -5.97 -1.79
N PRO A 6 -16.12 -5.35 -1.58
CA PRO A 6 -17.20 -5.34 -2.56
C PRO A 6 -16.69 -4.83 -3.91
N ALA A 7 -17.05 -5.49 -5.02
CA ALA A 7 -16.53 -5.15 -6.34
C ALA A 7 -16.78 -3.67 -6.74
N ASN A 8 -17.87 -3.08 -6.24
CA ASN A 8 -18.19 -1.65 -6.44
C ASN A 8 -17.34 -0.69 -5.60
N LYS A 9 -16.62 -1.19 -4.60
CA LYS A 9 -15.74 -0.46 -3.68
C LYS A 9 -14.26 -0.75 -3.94
N ILE A 10 -13.92 -1.68 -4.83
CA ILE A 10 -12.53 -2.02 -5.18
C ILE A 10 -11.77 -0.78 -5.69
N VAL A 11 -12.41 0.06 -6.50
CA VAL A 11 -11.78 1.28 -7.03
C VAL A 11 -11.50 2.30 -5.92
N ASP A 12 -12.45 2.50 -5.02
CA ASP A 12 -12.29 3.39 -3.86
C ASP A 12 -11.19 2.87 -2.91
N PHE A 13 -11.18 1.55 -2.68
CA PHE A 13 -10.17 0.87 -1.89
C PHE A 13 -8.78 1.04 -2.51
N GLU A 14 -8.65 0.81 -3.82
CA GLU A 14 -7.37 0.91 -4.53
C GLU A 14 -6.86 2.36 -4.53
N ALA A 15 -7.75 3.34 -4.72
CA ALA A 15 -7.40 4.76 -4.63
C ALA A 15 -6.95 5.16 -3.22
N ALA A 16 -7.68 4.74 -2.17
CA ALA A 16 -7.32 5.00 -0.78
C ALA A 16 -6.01 4.30 -0.40
N MET A 17 -5.81 3.07 -0.84
CA MET A 17 -4.59 2.28 -0.65
C MET A 17 -3.39 2.96 -1.30
N LEU A 18 -3.50 3.36 -2.57
CA LEU A 18 -2.45 4.08 -3.30
C LEU A 18 -2.13 5.42 -2.64
N SER A 19 -3.16 6.15 -2.19
CA SER A 19 -2.97 7.45 -1.53
C SER A 19 -2.29 7.28 -0.17
N TYR A 20 -2.64 6.26 0.60
CA TYR A 20 -2.01 5.95 1.88
C TYR A 20 -0.55 5.50 1.71
N ILE A 21 -0.27 4.59 0.78
CA ILE A 21 1.11 4.17 0.48
C ILE A 21 1.94 5.37 0.00
N ARG A 22 1.40 6.23 -0.87
CA ARG A 22 2.12 7.44 -1.29
C ARG A 22 2.35 8.43 -0.16
N ALA A 23 1.47 8.51 0.83
CA ALA A 23 1.60 9.41 1.97
C ALA A 23 2.57 8.88 3.03
N GLU A 24 2.44 7.62 3.45
CA GLU A 24 3.27 7.02 4.50
C GLU A 24 4.59 6.45 3.99
N GLN A 25 4.63 5.97 2.76
CA GLN A 25 5.82 5.34 2.15
C GLN A 25 6.39 6.22 1.04
N SER A 26 6.22 7.56 1.11
CA SER A 26 6.76 8.48 0.10
C SER A 26 8.30 8.48 0.08
N GLU A 27 8.90 8.42 1.26
CA GLU A 27 10.35 8.43 1.47
C GLU A 27 10.96 7.08 1.02
N PHE A 28 10.26 6.00 1.34
CA PHE A 28 10.59 4.65 0.88
C PHE A 28 10.42 4.48 -0.63
N LEU A 29 9.33 4.97 -1.24
CA LEU A 29 9.13 4.97 -2.70
C LEU A 29 10.20 5.78 -3.42
N SER A 30 10.65 6.88 -2.81
CA SER A 30 11.77 7.67 -3.33
C SER A 30 13.07 6.86 -3.28
N GLN A 31 13.30 6.14 -2.19
CA GLN A 31 14.45 5.25 -2.03
C GLN A 31 14.42 4.09 -3.05
N VAL A 32 13.26 3.47 -3.28
CA VAL A 32 13.06 2.42 -4.32
C VAL A 32 13.27 2.99 -5.72
N ASN A 33 12.77 4.19 -6.01
CA ASN A 33 12.96 4.83 -7.32
C ASN A 33 14.43 5.22 -7.58
N GLU A 34 15.17 5.60 -6.54
CA GLU A 34 16.60 5.92 -6.67
C GLU A 34 17.48 4.68 -6.79
N THR A 35 17.21 3.64 -6.00
CA THR A 35 18.04 2.42 -6.02
C THR A 35 17.63 1.45 -7.13
N GLY A 36 16.38 1.52 -7.59
CA GLY A 36 15.79 0.54 -8.50
C GLY A 36 15.68 -0.87 -7.90
N ASP A 37 15.97 -1.00 -6.61
CA ASP A 37 16.09 -2.27 -5.92
C ASP A 37 14.74 -2.58 -5.29
N PHE A 38 14.01 -3.56 -5.82
CA PHE A 38 12.76 -4.05 -5.21
C PHE A 38 13.10 -5.31 -4.43
N ASN A 39 13.75 -5.10 -3.28
CA ASN A 39 14.25 -6.17 -2.43
C ASN A 39 13.18 -6.68 -1.44
N ASP A 40 13.42 -7.82 -0.80
CA ASP A 40 12.43 -8.48 0.07
C ASP A 40 12.01 -7.61 1.28
N GLU A 41 12.90 -6.74 1.77
CA GLU A 41 12.58 -5.74 2.79
C GLU A 41 11.53 -4.74 2.29
N ILE A 42 11.64 -4.32 1.03
CA ILE A 42 10.67 -3.42 0.41
C ILE A 42 9.30 -4.11 0.31
N ALA A 43 9.29 -5.35 -0.18
CA ALA A 43 8.07 -6.14 -0.26
C ALA A 43 7.43 -6.36 1.13
N ALA A 44 8.24 -6.63 2.16
CA ALA A 44 7.78 -6.80 3.54
C ALA A 44 7.20 -5.50 4.11
N THR A 45 7.85 -4.36 3.85
CA THR A 45 7.39 -3.04 4.30
C THR A 45 6.06 -2.68 3.65
N MET A 46 5.94 -2.84 2.32
CA MET A 46 4.67 -2.62 1.62
C MET A 46 3.57 -3.54 2.14
N LYS A 47 3.86 -4.82 2.41
CA LYS A 47 2.89 -5.75 2.97
C LYS A 47 2.42 -5.31 4.36
N LYS A 48 3.33 -4.82 5.20
CA LYS A 48 3.00 -4.29 6.53
C LYS A 48 2.18 -3.00 6.44
N THR A 49 2.52 -2.09 5.54
CA THR A 49 1.73 -0.88 5.25
C THR A 49 0.33 -1.25 4.77
N LEU A 50 0.19 -2.27 3.91
CA LEU A 50 -1.10 -2.78 3.47
C LEU A 50 -1.91 -3.40 4.61
N GLU A 51 -1.29 -4.16 5.51
CA GLU A 51 -1.96 -4.70 6.70
C GLU A 51 -2.39 -3.58 7.68
N THR A 52 -1.56 -2.58 7.90
CA THR A 52 -1.90 -1.39 8.70
C THR A 52 -3.04 -0.61 8.07
N PHE A 53 -3.01 -0.38 6.75
CA PHE A 53 -4.12 0.19 6.00
C PHE A 53 -5.38 -0.65 6.19
N LYS A 54 -5.26 -1.99 6.09
CA LYS A 54 -6.37 -2.93 6.26
C LYS A 54 -7.00 -2.83 7.65
N SER A 55 -6.19 -2.57 8.67
CA SER A 55 -6.63 -2.49 10.06
C SER A 55 -7.12 -1.11 10.49
N ASN A 56 -6.61 -0.02 9.87
CA ASN A 56 -6.95 1.36 10.22
C ASN A 56 -8.06 1.98 9.36
N ASN A 57 -8.19 1.56 8.10
CA ASN A 57 -9.21 2.11 7.22
C ASN A 57 -10.45 1.23 7.24
N THR A 58 -11.51 1.76 7.84
CA THR A 58 -12.89 1.33 7.61
C THR A 58 -13.31 1.81 6.22
N TRP A 59 -13.24 0.94 5.21
CA TRP A 59 -13.72 1.20 3.83
C TRP A 59 -15.23 0.96 3.66
#